data_AF-A0A4Q1JLB3-F1
#
_entry.id   AF-A0A4Q1JLB3-F1
#
_cell.length_a   1.000
_cell.length_b   1.000
_cell.length_c   1.000
_cell.angle_alpha   90.00
_cell.angle_beta   90.00
_cell.angle_gamma   90.00
#
_symmetry.space_group_name_H-M   'P 1'
#
loop_
_entity.id
_entity.type
_entity.pdbx_description
1 polymer ?
#
loop_
_entity_poly.entity_id
_entity_poly.type
_entity_poly.pdbx_seq_one_letter_code
_entity_poly.pdbx_strand_id
1 'polypeptide(L)'
;MSQKGKRLSGEELHELGIKWVYKHIKDEFEVLSVNIEFEKNPQIIARKDDDMYFIVVKTSTYPDLGSLSSMAAEEIITHADTHQAKILFAHVGVANANTENEAEMAFPEKDGQYYINYTGLSIEPNILMQP
;
A
#
# COMPACT_ATOMS: atom_id res chain seq x y z
N MET A 1 -23.79 -4.95 20.94
CA MET A 1 -22.56 -4.87 21.75
C MET A 1 -21.45 -4.32 20.86
N SER A 2 -20.63 -3.40 21.36
CA SER A 2 -19.76 -2.53 20.56
C SER A 2 -18.64 -3.32 19.87
N GLN A 3 -18.76 -3.55 18.56
CA GLN A 3 -17.76 -4.25 17.73
C GLN A 3 -16.50 -3.41 17.43
N LYS A 4 -16.38 -2.18 17.96
CA LYS A 4 -15.31 -1.23 17.59
C LYS A 4 -13.90 -1.62 18.05
N GLY A 5 -13.75 -2.42 19.11
CA GLY A 5 -12.43 -2.78 19.65
C GLY A 5 -11.71 -3.90 18.89
N LYS A 6 -12.44 -4.67 18.07
CA LYS A 6 -11.90 -5.80 17.32
C LYS A 6 -11.48 -5.46 15.89
N ARG A 7 -11.97 -4.39 15.30
CA ARG A 7 -11.66 -4.05 13.89
C ARG A 7 -10.26 -3.46 13.77
N LEU A 8 -9.60 -3.69 12.64
CA LEU A 8 -8.35 -3.00 12.31
C LEU A 8 -8.63 -1.50 12.22
N SER A 9 -7.75 -0.69 12.84
CA SER A 9 -7.69 0.74 12.59
C SER A 9 -7.12 1.01 11.19
N GLY A 10 -7.23 2.26 10.72
CA GLY A 10 -6.59 2.67 9.47
C GLY A 10 -5.06 2.49 9.50
N GLU A 11 -4.43 2.74 10.65
CA GLU A 11 -2.99 2.53 10.84
C GLU A 11 -2.61 1.06 10.79
N GLU A 12 -3.35 0.20 11.49
CA GLU A 12 -3.10 -1.25 11.50
C GLU A 12 -3.32 -1.87 10.12
N LEU A 13 -4.34 -1.39 9.40
CA LEU A 13 -4.61 -1.78 8.02
C LEU A 13 -3.47 -1.33 7.07
N HIS A 14 -2.99 -0.09 7.23
CA HIS A 14 -1.89 0.44 6.44
C HIS A 14 -0.61 -0.36 6.67
N GLU A 15 -0.25 -0.60 7.93
CA GLU A 15 0.91 -1.41 8.32
C GLU A 15 0.81 -2.84 7.78
N LEU A 16 -0.38 -3.46 7.83
CA LEU A 16 -0.63 -4.79 7.28
C LEU A 16 -0.32 -4.84 5.77
N GLY A 17 -0.78 -3.85 5.01
CA GLY A 17 -0.49 -3.77 3.58
C GLY A 17 0.99 -3.58 3.27
N ILE A 18 1.69 -2.71 4.03
CA ILE A 18 3.15 -2.52 3.87
C ILE A 18 3.89 -3.82 4.15
N LYS A 19 3.56 -4.52 5.24
CA LYS A 19 4.17 -5.83 5.58
C LYS A 19 3.95 -6.85 4.47
N TRP A 20 2.74 -6.88 3.89
CA TRP A 20 2.43 -7.77 2.78
C TRP A 20 3.31 -7.47 1.57
N VAL A 21 3.38 -6.21 1.14
CA VAL A 21 4.19 -5.78 -0.01
C VAL A 21 5.67 -6.05 0.24
N TYR A 22 6.21 -5.66 1.40
CA TYR A 22 7.60 -5.91 1.78
C TYR A 22 7.97 -7.38 1.63
N LYS A 23 7.12 -8.29 2.11
CA LYS A 23 7.36 -9.74 2.01
C LYS A 23 7.43 -10.23 0.56
N HIS A 24 6.70 -9.61 -0.37
CA HIS A 24 6.68 -9.99 -1.78
C HIS A 24 7.85 -9.44 -2.59
N ILE A 25 8.45 -8.32 -2.16
CA ILE A 25 9.51 -7.65 -2.92
C ILE A 25 10.92 -7.90 -2.38
N LYS A 26 11.05 -8.28 -1.10
CA LYS A 26 12.34 -8.36 -0.40
C LYS A 26 13.37 -9.32 -1.00
N ASP A 27 12.92 -10.30 -1.79
CA ASP A 27 13.80 -11.29 -2.42
C ASP A 27 14.24 -10.83 -3.83
N GLU A 28 13.59 -9.80 -4.38
CA GLU A 28 13.88 -9.21 -5.70
C GLU A 28 14.50 -7.81 -5.63
N PHE A 29 14.30 -7.09 -4.53
CA PHE A 29 14.75 -5.72 -4.32
C PHE A 29 15.63 -5.63 -3.07
N GLU A 30 16.68 -4.83 -3.14
CA GLU A 30 17.42 -4.38 -1.96
C GLU A 30 16.61 -3.28 -1.27
N VAL A 31 15.90 -3.61 -0.19
CA VAL A 31 15.11 -2.63 0.57
C VAL A 31 16.03 -1.79 1.46
N LEU A 32 16.05 -0.48 1.20
CA LEU A 32 16.88 0.49 1.92
C LEU A 32 16.17 1.07 3.14
N SER A 33 14.87 1.34 3.04
CA SER A 33 14.06 1.83 4.16
C SER A 33 12.59 1.46 4.03
N VAL A 34 11.91 1.39 5.17
CA VAL A 34 10.46 1.21 5.29
C VAL A 34 9.93 2.26 6.24
N ASN A 35 8.89 2.98 5.83
CA ASN A 35 8.17 3.96 6.62
C ASN A 35 6.68 3.59 6.69
N ILE A 36 6.18 3.43 7.91
CA ILE A 36 4.78 3.03 8.18
C ILE A 36 3.88 4.23 8.52
N GLU A 37 4.42 5.45 8.50
CA GLU A 37 3.63 6.66 8.74
C GLU A 37 2.63 6.88 7.60
N PHE A 38 1.34 6.94 7.94
CA PHE A 38 0.23 6.94 6.99
C PHE A 38 0.29 8.04 5.92
N GLU A 39 0.76 9.23 6.29
CA GLU A 39 0.77 10.42 5.43
C GLU A 39 2.07 10.58 4.62
N LYS A 40 3.10 9.77 4.88
CA LYS A 40 4.42 9.94 4.24
C LYS A 40 4.60 8.97 3.08
N ASN A 41 4.97 9.51 1.91
CA ASN A 41 5.34 8.73 0.73
C ASN A 41 6.81 8.98 0.36
N PRO A 42 7.53 7.96 -0.17
CA PRO A 42 7.08 6.57 -0.35
C PRO A 42 7.08 5.78 0.97
N GLN A 43 6.36 4.65 1.00
CA GLN A 43 6.40 3.74 2.15
C GLN A 43 7.66 2.87 2.13
N ILE A 44 8.19 2.54 0.96
CA ILE A 44 9.40 1.72 0.84
C ILE A 44 10.35 2.37 -0.17
N ILE A 45 11.61 2.53 0.22
CA ILE A 45 12.69 2.89 -0.69
C ILE A 45 13.52 1.64 -0.93
N ALA A 46 13.76 1.30 -2.20
CA ALA A 46 14.49 0.10 -2.58
C ALA A 46 15.40 0.33 -3.79
N ARG A 47 16.30 -0.61 -4.05
CA ARG A 47 17.13 -0.68 -5.26
C ARG A 47 16.96 -2.00 -5.98
N LYS A 48 17.03 -1.96 -7.30
CA LYS A 48 17.07 -3.14 -8.18
C LYS A 48 17.77 -2.75 -9.47
N ASP A 49 18.75 -3.54 -9.90
CA ASP A 49 19.48 -3.32 -11.16
C ASP A 49 20.01 -1.88 -11.34
N ASP A 50 20.67 -1.34 -10.32
CA ASP A 50 21.21 0.03 -10.22
C ASP A 50 20.17 1.18 -10.19
N ASP A 51 18.88 0.89 -10.35
CA ASP A 51 17.81 1.88 -10.25
C ASP A 51 17.31 2.03 -8.80
N MET A 52 17.00 3.27 -8.41
CA MET A 52 16.30 3.58 -7.16
C MET A 52 14.80 3.52 -7.38
N TYR A 53 14.07 2.88 -6.47
CA TYR A 53 12.62 2.73 -6.52
C TYR A 53 11.97 3.32 -5.27
N PHE A 54 10.98 4.17 -5.52
CA PHE A 54 10.03 4.67 -4.53
C PHE A 54 8.75 3.87 -4.66
N ILE A 55 8.48 2.98 -3.71
CA ILE A 55 7.31 2.13 -3.73
C ILE A 55 6.25 2.72 -2.80
N VAL A 56 5.14 3.14 -3.39
CA VAL A 56 3.98 3.72 -2.72
C VAL A 56 2.97 2.61 -2.46
N VAL A 57 2.68 2.35 -1.19
CA VAL A 57 1.74 1.32 -0.76
C VAL A 57 0.45 1.99 -0.30
N LYS A 58 -0.67 1.61 -0.92
CA LYS A 58 -2.00 2.08 -0.52
C LYS A 58 -2.91 0.90 -0.23
N THR A 59 -3.45 0.89 0.98
CA THR A 59 -4.28 -0.19 1.50
C THR A 59 -5.69 0.30 1.77
N SER A 60 -6.69 -0.47 1.37
CA SER A 60 -8.09 -0.25 1.74
C SER A 60 -8.76 -1.59 2.07
N THR A 61 -10.00 -1.53 2.52
CA THR A 61 -10.84 -2.70 2.78
C THR A 61 -11.72 -3.02 1.59
N TYR A 62 -12.12 -4.28 1.44
CA TYR A 62 -13.09 -4.70 0.41
C TYR A 62 -14.34 -3.79 0.37
N PRO A 63 -14.86 -3.46 -0.84
CA PRO A 63 -14.37 -3.88 -2.16
C PRO A 63 -13.25 -3.01 -2.72
N ASP A 64 -12.86 -1.96 -2.01
CA ASP A 64 -11.93 -0.96 -2.51
C ASP A 64 -10.47 -1.42 -2.45
N LEU A 65 -9.67 -0.81 -3.31
CA LEU A 65 -8.22 -0.82 -3.22
C LEU A 65 -7.77 0.55 -2.75
N GLY A 66 -6.69 0.61 -1.96
CA GLY A 66 -6.15 1.90 -1.54
C GLY A 66 -5.72 2.73 -2.75
N SER A 67 -5.91 4.04 -2.70
CA SER A 67 -5.53 4.96 -3.77
C SER A 67 -4.71 6.14 -3.24
N LEU A 68 -4.00 6.81 -4.14
CA LEU A 68 -3.24 8.03 -3.84
C LEU A 68 -4.06 9.26 -4.27
N SER A 69 -4.08 10.30 -3.44
CA SER A 69 -4.69 11.58 -3.82
C SER A 69 -3.83 12.31 -4.87
N SER A 70 -4.43 13.21 -5.64
CA SER A 70 -3.69 14.00 -6.65
C SER A 70 -2.57 14.85 -6.06
N MET A 71 -2.80 15.45 -4.89
CA MET A 71 -1.79 16.25 -4.19
C MET A 71 -0.60 15.39 -3.74
N ALA A 72 -0.88 14.22 -3.14
CA ALA A 72 0.18 13.32 -2.72
C ALA A 72 0.91 12.67 -3.92
N ALA A 73 0.23 12.53 -5.07
CA ALA A 73 0.83 12.12 -6.34
C ALA A 73 1.85 13.16 -6.85
N GLU A 74 1.49 14.44 -6.86
CA GLU A 74 2.40 15.52 -7.26
C GLU A 74 3.64 15.62 -6.35
N GLU A 75 3.43 15.49 -5.04
CA GLU A 75 4.52 15.47 -4.06
C GLU A 75 5.49 14.31 -4.28
N ILE A 76 4.98 13.08 -4.51
CA ILE A 76 5.84 11.92 -4.71
C ILE A 76 6.58 11.96 -6.06
N ILE A 77 5.97 12.52 -7.11
CA ILE A 77 6.67 12.78 -8.39
C ILE A 77 7.86 13.71 -8.16
N THR A 78 7.61 14.88 -7.56
CA THR A 78 8.65 15.88 -7.31
C THR A 78 9.78 15.30 -6.47
N HIS A 79 9.42 14.50 -5.45
CA HIS A 79 10.38 13.83 -4.58
C HIS A 79 11.21 12.78 -5.34
N ALA A 80 10.58 11.95 -6.17
CA ALA A 80 11.24 10.93 -6.96
C ALA A 80 12.16 11.53 -8.03
N ASP A 81 11.73 12.57 -8.74
CA ASP A 81 12.53 13.29 -9.75
C ASP A 81 13.80 13.87 -9.14
N THR A 82 13.70 14.47 -7.95
CA THR A 82 14.85 15.02 -7.21
C THR A 82 15.88 13.94 -6.86
N HIS A 83 15.43 12.69 -6.63
CA HIS A 83 16.29 11.57 -6.28
C HIS A 83 16.59 10.63 -7.45
N GLN A 84 16.15 10.98 -8.67
CA GLN A 84 16.22 10.13 -9.86
C GLN A 84 15.66 8.72 -9.62
N ALA A 85 14.58 8.63 -8.83
CA ALA A 85 13.93 7.37 -8.48
C ALA A 85 12.74 7.07 -9.39
N LYS A 86 12.51 5.79 -9.67
CA LYS A 86 11.31 5.29 -10.36
C LYS A 86 10.21 5.06 -9.34
N ILE A 87 8.98 5.44 -9.66
CA ILE A 87 7.82 5.23 -8.77
C ILE A 87 7.12 3.93 -9.15
N LEU A 88 6.84 3.10 -8.15
CA LEU A 88 6.01 1.90 -8.28
C LEU A 88 4.86 1.98 -7.27
N PHE A 89 3.70 1.50 -7.68
CA PHE A 89 2.50 1.49 -6.85
C PHE A 89 2.15 0.06 -6.43
N ALA A 90 1.72 -0.08 -5.18
CA ALA A 90 1.19 -1.30 -4.64
C ALA A 90 -0.18 -1.01 -4.02
N HIS A 91 -1.23 -1.44 -4.73
CA HIS A 91 -2.60 -1.35 -4.25
C HIS A 91 -2.98 -2.64 -3.54
N VAL A 92 -3.40 -2.53 -2.28
CA VAL A 92 -3.72 -3.66 -1.42
C VAL A 92 -5.17 -3.54 -0.94
N GLY A 93 -5.99 -4.54 -1.25
CA GLY A 93 -7.31 -4.71 -0.67
C GLY A 93 -7.27 -5.76 0.43
N VAL A 94 -7.91 -5.48 1.57
CA VAL A 94 -7.99 -6.42 2.69
C VAL A 94 -9.45 -6.73 3.00
N ALA A 95 -9.81 -8.01 3.03
CA ALA A 95 -11.14 -8.46 3.39
C ALA A 95 -11.10 -9.36 4.62
N ASN A 96 -12.13 -9.29 5.46
CA ASN A 96 -12.35 -10.23 6.55
C ASN A 96 -12.66 -11.62 5.97
N ALA A 97 -11.79 -12.60 6.20
CA ALA A 97 -11.96 -13.97 5.69
C ALA A 97 -12.82 -14.86 6.61
N ASN A 98 -13.19 -14.39 7.80
CA ASN A 98 -14.00 -15.16 8.75
C ASN A 98 -15.51 -15.10 8.44
N THR A 99 -15.90 -14.50 7.31
CA THR A 99 -17.30 -14.27 6.93
C THR A 99 -17.49 -14.48 5.43
N GLU A 100 -18.63 -15.05 5.06
CA GLU A 100 -19.11 -15.13 3.68
C GLU A 100 -20.08 -13.98 3.34
N ASN A 101 -20.50 -13.20 4.34
CA ASN A 101 -21.32 -12.02 4.13
C ASN A 101 -20.47 -10.85 3.60
N GLU A 102 -20.71 -10.46 2.35
CA GLU A 102 -20.01 -9.36 1.68
C GLU A 102 -20.01 -8.04 2.47
N ALA A 103 -21.11 -7.73 3.17
CA ALA A 103 -21.20 -6.50 3.97
C ALA A 103 -20.25 -6.51 5.18
N GLU A 104 -19.86 -7.70 5.66
CA GLU A 104 -18.93 -7.85 6.78
C GLU A 104 -17.48 -8.01 6.30
N MET A 105 -17.25 -8.33 5.02
CA MET A 105 -15.90 -8.44 4.43
C MET A 105 -15.12 -7.12 4.51
N ALA A 106 -15.82 -5.98 4.48
CA ALA A 106 -15.23 -4.64 4.62
C ALA A 106 -14.66 -4.33 6.03
N PHE A 107 -14.87 -5.22 7.01
CA PHE A 107 -14.47 -4.99 8.41
C PHE A 107 -13.50 -6.08 8.90
N PRO A 108 -12.23 -6.08 8.44
CA PRO A 108 -11.22 -7.00 8.95
C PRO A 108 -10.99 -6.78 10.46
N GLU A 109 -10.88 -7.88 11.19
CA GLU A 109 -10.65 -7.89 12.63
C GLU A 109 -9.19 -8.13 12.98
N LYS A 110 -8.70 -7.54 14.08
CA LYS A 110 -7.43 -7.86 14.71
C LYS A 110 -7.36 -9.36 15.02
N ASP A 111 -6.20 -9.96 14.75
CA ASP A 111 -5.95 -11.39 14.91
C ASP A 111 -6.89 -12.31 14.07
N GLY A 112 -7.60 -11.73 13.11
CA GLY A 112 -8.46 -12.44 12.17
C GLY A 112 -7.69 -13.02 10.97
N GLN A 113 -8.40 -13.79 10.16
CA GLN A 113 -7.90 -14.22 8.85
C GLN A 113 -8.30 -13.18 7.79
N TYR A 114 -7.42 -12.96 6.81
CA TYR A 114 -7.64 -11.98 5.76
C TYR A 114 -7.52 -12.60 4.39
N TYR A 115 -8.41 -12.19 3.47
CA TYR A 115 -8.11 -12.28 2.05
C TYR A 115 -7.40 -10.99 1.64
N ILE A 116 -6.27 -11.13 0.94
CA ILE A 116 -5.49 -10.00 0.42
C ILE A 116 -5.62 -9.98 -1.09
N ASN A 117 -6.19 -8.90 -1.62
CA ASN A 117 -6.17 -8.59 -3.04
C ASN A 117 -4.95 -7.72 -3.33
N TYR A 118 -3.93 -8.31 -3.96
CA TYR A 118 -2.70 -7.63 -4.38
C TYR A 118 -2.25 -8.15 -5.74
N THR A 119 -2.17 -7.26 -6.73
CA THR A 119 -1.86 -7.63 -8.13
C THR A 119 -0.39 -7.39 -8.50
N GLY A 120 0.48 -7.13 -7.54
CA GLY A 120 1.89 -6.80 -7.78
C GLY A 120 2.17 -5.30 -7.83
N LEU A 121 3.39 -4.96 -8.25
CA LEU A 121 3.80 -3.57 -8.46
C LEU A 121 3.41 -3.10 -9.85
N SER A 122 2.78 -1.93 -9.94
CA SER A 122 2.47 -1.28 -11.21
C SER A 122 3.24 0.02 -11.39
N ILE A 123 3.57 0.34 -12.63
CA ILE A 123 3.90 1.70 -13.04
C ILE A 123 2.54 2.36 -13.35
N GLU A 124 2.24 3.50 -12.75
CA GLU A 124 1.07 4.28 -13.14
C GLU A 124 1.49 5.36 -14.15
N PRO A 125 1.31 5.15 -15.46
CA PRO A 125 1.71 6.13 -16.48
C PRO A 125 0.90 7.44 -16.40
N ASN A 126 -0.26 7.43 -15.73
CA ASN A 126 -1.19 8.56 -15.68
C ASN A 126 -0.91 9.61 -14.59
N ILE A 127 0.09 9.39 -13.74
CA ILE A 127 0.49 10.40 -12.75
C ILE A 127 1.32 11.51 -13.41
N LEU A 128 1.92 11.23 -14.58
CA LEU A 128 2.74 12.15 -15.38
C LEU A 128 1.99 12.87 -16.50
N MET A 129 0.68 12.62 -16.67
CA MET A 129 -0.11 13.18 -17.77
C MET A 129 -1.36 13.90 -17.26
N GLN A 130 -1.17 15.14 -16.79
CA GLN A 130 -2.08 16.21 -17.17
C GLN A 130 -1.26 17.29 -17.90
N PRO A 131 -1.77 17.84 -19.01
CA PRO A 131 -1.04 18.76 -19.88
C PRO A 131 -0.66 20.08 -19.21
#